data_AF-A0A843MAK8-F1
#
_entry.id   AF-A0A843MAK8-F1
#
_cell.length_a   1.000
_cell.length_b   1.000
_cell.length_c   1.000
_cell.angle_alpha   90.00
_cell.angle_beta   90.00
_cell.angle_gamma   90.00
#
_symmetry.space_group_name_H-M   'P 1'
#
loop_
_entity.id
_entity.type
_entity.pdbx_description
1 polymer ?
#
loop_
_entity_poly.entity_id
_entity_poly.type
_entity_poly.pdbx_seq_one_letter_code
_entity_poly.pdbx_strand_id
1 'polypeptide(L)'
;DAIELAANAILIEEEFDTEVFVGFVKYSKIDDKRPVIMDMNLRKGLFSVLNEVKEIIINKKIPKVKINEKKCRNCEYYAICTKD
;
A
#
# COMPACT_ATOMS: atom_id res chain seq x y z
N ASP A 1 5.66 0.88 0.57
CA ASP A 1 6.48 1.87 -0.16
C ASP A 1 5.62 2.93 -0.85
N ALA A 2 5.41 2.93 -2.18
CA ALA A 2 4.78 4.07 -2.86
C ALA A 2 3.32 4.36 -2.41
N ILE A 3 2.49 3.33 -2.26
CA ILE A 3 1.08 3.48 -1.81
C ILE A 3 1.01 4.02 -0.38
N GLU A 4 1.87 3.51 0.50
CA GLU A 4 1.97 3.95 1.90
C GLU A 4 2.43 5.40 1.98
N LEU A 5 3.41 5.78 1.17
CA LEU A 5 3.89 7.16 1.09
C LEU A 5 2.80 8.11 0.58
N ALA A 6 1.97 7.68 -0.37
CA ALA A 6 0.81 8.43 -0.81
C ALA A 6 -0.24 8.60 0.30
N ALA A 7 -0.42 7.60 1.16
CA ALA A 7 -1.31 7.73 2.33
C ALA A 7 -0.79 8.80 3.30
N ASN A 8 0.51 8.78 3.60
CA ASN A 8 1.14 9.80 4.43
C ASN A 8 1.05 11.20 3.80
N ALA A 9 1.21 11.30 2.47
CA ALA A 9 1.03 12.56 1.76
C ALA A 9 -0.37 13.14 1.98
N ILE A 10 -1.43 12.35 1.79
CA ILE A 10 -2.82 12.82 2.02
C ILE A 10 -3.03 13.29 3.45
N LEU A 11 -2.49 12.56 4.45
CA LEU A 11 -2.61 12.98 5.86
C LEU A 11 -1.94 14.33 6.13
N ILE A 12 -0.77 14.58 5.51
CA ILE A 12 -0.07 15.87 5.63
C ILE A 12 -0.86 16.98 4.91
N GLU A 13 -1.38 16.69 3.72
CA GLU A 13 -2.18 17.64 2.94
C GLU A 13 -3.42 18.09 3.72
N GLU A 14 -4.11 17.16 4.38
CA GLU A 14 -5.28 17.43 5.21
C GLU A 14 -4.94 18.21 6.49
N GLU A 15 -3.91 17.81 7.22
CA GLU A 15 -3.53 18.45 8.49
C GLU A 15 -3.02 19.88 8.30
N PHE A 16 -2.29 20.14 7.21
CA PHE A 16 -1.59 21.39 7.01
C PHE A 16 -2.16 22.27 5.89
N ASP A 17 -3.30 21.89 5.31
CA ASP A 17 -3.95 22.58 4.17
C ASP A 17 -2.94 22.90 3.05
N THR A 18 -2.23 21.87 2.61
CA THR A 18 -1.11 21.99 1.67
C THR A 18 -1.14 20.92 0.59
N GLU A 19 -0.26 21.02 -0.41
CA GLU A 19 -0.11 20.03 -1.48
C GLU A 19 1.26 19.35 -1.40
N VAL A 20 1.28 18.02 -1.44
CA VAL A 20 2.50 17.21 -1.46
C VAL A 20 2.69 16.62 -2.85
N PHE A 21 3.67 17.16 -3.59
CA PHE A 21 3.93 16.72 -4.97
C PHE A 21 4.93 15.56 -5.07
N VAL A 22 5.91 15.50 -4.15
CA VAL A 22 7.00 14.51 -4.18
C VAL A 22 7.30 14.04 -2.77
N GLY A 23 7.37 12.73 -2.59
CA GLY A 23 7.91 12.10 -1.39
C GLY A 23 9.15 11.28 -1.72
N PHE A 24 9.80 10.73 -0.70
CA PHE A 24 11.00 9.91 -0.88
C PHE A 24 10.94 8.63 -0.05
N VAL A 25 11.43 7.54 -0.64
CA VAL A 25 11.71 6.30 0.08
C VAL A 25 13.23 6.16 0.20
N LYS A 26 13.75 6.11 1.44
CA LYS A 26 15.17 5.89 1.71
C LYS A 26 15.42 4.42 2.09
N TYR A 27 16.24 3.74 1.30
CA TYR A 27 16.71 2.38 1.57
C TYR A 27 18.08 2.45 2.27
N SER A 28 18.06 2.57 3.60
CA SER A 28 19.28 2.80 4.39
C SER A 28 20.38 1.75 4.20
N LYS A 29 20.03 0.49 3.90
CA LYS A 29 21.01 -0.60 3.70
C LYS A 29 21.93 -0.38 2.49
N ILE A 30 21.45 0.33 1.49
CA ILE A 30 22.17 0.58 0.22
C ILE A 30 22.39 2.09 0.00
N ASP A 31 22.12 2.91 1.02
CA ASP A 31 22.10 4.37 1.00
C ASP A 31 21.45 4.98 -0.26
N ASP A 32 20.35 4.36 -0.71
CA ASP A 32 19.61 4.79 -1.90
C ASP A 32 18.37 5.58 -1.48
N LYS A 33 18.08 6.67 -2.19
CA LYS A 33 16.91 7.53 -1.94
C LYS A 33 16.14 7.74 -3.24
N ARG A 34 14.94 7.17 -3.30
CA ARG A 34 14.12 7.19 -4.51
C ARG A 34 12.99 8.22 -4.38
N PRO A 35 12.85 9.15 -5.35
CA PRO A 35 11.70 10.04 -5.41
C PRO A 35 10.45 9.27 -5.82
N VAL A 36 9.31 9.68 -5.28
CA VAL A 36 7.98 9.19 -5.65
C VAL A 36 7.11 10.40 -5.94
N ILE A 37 6.60 10.48 -7.15
CA ILE A 37 5.72 11.56 -7.59
C ILE A 37 4.30 11.24 -7.13
N MET A 38 3.64 12.19 -6.47
CA MET A 38 2.28 12.06 -5.95
C MET A 38 1.23 12.35 -7.03
N ASP A 39 1.33 11.63 -8.14
CA ASP A 39 0.42 11.78 -9.26
C ASP A 39 -0.97 11.20 -8.98
N MET A 40 -1.92 11.51 -9.86
CA MET A 40 -3.29 11.04 -9.76
C MET A 40 -3.39 9.50 -9.82
N ASN A 41 -2.50 8.81 -10.54
CA ASN A 41 -2.56 7.36 -10.67
C ASN A 41 -2.17 6.67 -9.37
N LEU A 42 -1.14 7.18 -8.69
CA LEU A 42 -0.72 6.70 -7.39
C LEU A 42 -1.81 6.91 -6.34
N ARG A 43 -2.45 8.09 -6.34
CA ARG A 43 -3.59 8.41 -5.46
C ARG A 43 -4.78 7.49 -5.72
N LYS A 44 -5.15 7.26 -6.98
CA LYS A 44 -6.19 6.28 -7.37
C LYS A 44 -5.83 4.88 -6.88
N GLY A 45 -4.57 4.48 -7.02
CA GLY A 45 -4.06 3.19 -6.52
C GLY A 45 -4.27 3.04 -5.02
N LEU A 46 -3.95 4.07 -4.24
CA LEU A 46 -4.19 4.09 -2.79
C LEU A 46 -5.68 3.90 -2.46
N PHE A 47 -6.57 4.68 -3.08
CA PHE A 47 -8.00 4.56 -2.81
C PHE A 47 -8.57 3.21 -3.24
N SER A 48 -8.05 2.59 -4.31
CA SER A 48 -8.40 1.22 -4.69
C SER A 48 -8.06 0.24 -3.58
N VAL A 49 -6.84 0.31 -3.03
CA VAL A 49 -6.40 -0.55 -1.93
C VAL A 49 -7.25 -0.31 -0.68
N LEU A 50 -7.52 0.95 -0.33
CA LEU A 50 -8.37 1.28 0.82
C LEU A 50 -9.78 0.71 0.69
N ASN A 51 -10.36 0.78 -0.52
CA ASN A 51 -11.68 0.19 -0.77
C ASN A 51 -11.66 -1.32 -0.66
N GLU A 52 -10.64 -2.00 -1.20
CA GLU A 52 -10.49 -3.45 -1.03
C GLU A 52 -10.38 -3.85 0.45
N VAL A 53 -9.61 -3.10 1.25
CA VAL A 53 -9.48 -3.33 2.69
C VAL A 53 -10.82 -3.12 3.41
N LYS A 54 -11.56 -2.06 3.07
CA LYS A 54 -12.90 -1.81 3.63
C LYS A 54 -13.86 -2.96 3.34
N GLU A 55 -13.86 -3.50 2.12
CA GLU A 55 -14.68 -4.67 1.75
C GLU A 55 -14.35 -5.90 2.61
N ILE A 56 -13.08 -6.14 2.90
CA ILE A 56 -12.65 -7.25 3.77
C ILE A 56 -13.17 -7.03 5.20
N ILE A 57 -13.03 -5.82 5.74
CA ILE A 57 -13.36 -5.53 7.14
C ILE A 57 -14.87 -5.47 7.37
N ILE A 58 -15.59 -4.74 6.53
CA ILE A 58 -17.01 -4.42 6.69
C ILE A 58 -17.86 -5.59 6.19
N ASN A 59 -17.62 -6.03 4.95
CA ASN A 59 -18.45 -7.05 4.29
C ASN A 59 -17.94 -8.47 4.51
N LYS A 60 -16.87 -8.65 5.33
CA LYS A 60 -16.21 -9.94 5.59
C LYS A 60 -15.83 -10.70 4.32
N LYS A 61 -15.57 -9.95 3.24
CA LYS A 61 -15.20 -10.51 1.95
C LYS A 61 -13.81 -11.12 2.04
N ILE A 62 -13.68 -12.41 1.74
CA ILE A 62 -12.37 -13.05 1.62
C ILE A 62 -11.70 -12.53 0.34
N PRO A 63 -10.48 -11.98 0.42
CA PRO A 63 -9.79 -11.47 -0.77
C PRO A 63 -9.44 -12.61 -1.72
N LYS A 64 -9.42 -12.32 -3.02
CA LYS A 64 -9.00 -13.30 -4.02
C LYS A 64 -7.51 -13.64 -3.82
N VAL A 65 -7.21 -14.91 -3.65
CA VAL A 65 -5.84 -15.40 -3.52
C VAL A 65 -5.12 -15.23 -4.85
N LYS A 66 -4.03 -14.47 -4.84
CA LYS A 66 -3.10 -14.39 -5.98
C LYS A 66 -1.83 -15.16 -5.62
N ILE A 67 -1.71 -16.38 -6.13
CA ILE A 67 -0.56 -17.24 -5.85
C ILE A 67 0.70 -16.60 -6.41
N ASN A 68 1.68 -16.38 -5.53
CA ASN A 68 3.01 -15.93 -5.89
C ASN A 68 3.99 -16.60 -4.94
N GLU A 69 4.80 -17.54 -5.44
CA GLU A 69 5.66 -18.37 -4.61
C GLU A 69 6.60 -17.58 -3.68
N LYS A 70 7.13 -16.44 -4.13
CA LYS A 70 8.03 -15.62 -3.32
C LYS A 70 7.29 -14.94 -2.17
N LYS A 71 6.06 -14.48 -2.42
CA LYS A 71 5.22 -13.84 -1.40
C LYS A 71 4.58 -14.84 -0.45
N CYS A 72 4.05 -15.96 -0.99
CA CYS A 72 3.38 -17.00 -0.22
C CYS A 72 4.33 -17.66 0.80
N ARG A 73 5.60 -17.89 0.43
CA ARG A 73 6.62 -18.45 1.34
C ARG A 73 6.83 -17.65 2.62
N ASN A 74 6.64 -16.33 2.56
CA ASN A 74 6.82 -15.43 3.69
C ASN A 74 5.47 -14.86 4.20
N CYS A 75 4.35 -15.43 3.79
CA CYS A 75 3.02 -14.94 4.16
C CYS A 75 2.58 -15.53 5.49
N GLU A 76 2.28 -14.68 6.47
CA GLU A 76 1.80 -15.09 7.80
C GLU A 76 0.48 -15.86 7.74
N TYR A 77 -0.32 -15.64 6.69
CA TYR A 77 -1.59 -16.32 6.47
C TYR A 77 -1.47 -17.61 5.65
N TYR A 78 -0.27 -18.06 5.28
CA TYR A 78 -0.07 -19.22 4.40
C TYR A 78 -0.85 -20.45 4.86
N ALA A 79 -0.68 -20.84 6.13
CA ALA A 79 -1.32 -22.03 6.70
C ALA A 79 -2.86 -21.94 6.77
N ILE A 80 -3.44 -20.76 6.69
CA ILE A 80 -4.90 -20.55 6.65
C ILE A 80 -5.37 -20.50 5.18
N CYS A 81 -4.59 -19.84 4.32
CA CYS A 81 -4.89 -19.66 2.91
C CYS A 81 -4.81 -20.97 2.10
N THR A 82 -3.94 -21.90 2.51
CA THR A 82 -3.78 -23.22 1.87
C THR A 82 -4.50 -24.32 2.64
N LYS A 83 -5.35 -23.98 3.62
CA LYS A 83 -6.25 -24.95 4.24
C LYS A 83 -7.41 -25.18 3.27
N ASP A 84 -7.15 -26.05 2.31
CA ASP A 84 -8.08 -26.93 1.61
C ASP A 84 -7.36 -28.27 1.38
#